data_AF-A0A925SRN8-F1
#
_entry.id   AF-A0A925SRN8-F1
#
_cell.length_a   1.000
_cell.length_b   1.000
_cell.length_c   1.000
_cell.angle_alpha   90.00
_cell.angle_beta   90.00
_cell.angle_gamma   90.00
#
_symmetry.space_group_name_H-M   'P 1'
#
loop_
_entity.id
_entity.type
_entity.pdbx_description
1 polymer ?
#
loop_
_entity_poly.entity_id
_entity_poly.type
_entity_poly.pdbx_seq_one_letter_code
_entity_poly.pdbx_strand_id
1 'polypeptide(L)'
;MFVTSSSKGFTLLEILIAVVLLGILTAAIYGSYFTVLRARERAAEGMEARRELGSTLDLIRREFAAAAYSRNDKRLRFVVEDRDHFGKPASNLELTTLTPPASQGRKESGIIAVRYRMVDQDQKRILTRREQDIFFESAEAKGYPQMERISSFLVECYDGSKWVRSWDTALNSKLPEILRITVQVDEDGRQVEFSALAPSRVSGL
;
A
#
# COMPACT_ATOMS: atom_id res chain seq x y z
N MET A 1 65.80 29.80 -44.04
CA MET A 1 64.34 29.59 -44.19
C MET A 1 63.73 29.79 -42.81
N PHE A 2 63.29 31.00 -42.49
CA PHE A 2 62.77 31.32 -41.16
C PHE A 2 61.28 30.99 -41.13
N VAL A 3 60.91 29.95 -40.39
CA VAL A 3 59.51 29.68 -40.04
C VAL A 3 59.13 30.71 -38.98
N THR A 4 58.51 31.81 -39.38
CA THR A 4 57.90 32.76 -38.45
C THR A 4 56.58 32.17 -37.98
N SER A 5 56.61 31.53 -36.80
CA SER A 5 55.39 31.19 -36.07
C SER A 5 54.70 32.50 -35.67
N SER A 6 53.57 32.82 -36.29
CA SER A 6 52.69 33.90 -35.85
C SER A 6 51.87 33.38 -34.67
N SER A 7 52.41 33.50 -33.46
CA SER A 7 51.66 33.27 -32.23
C SER A 7 50.72 34.47 -31.98
N LYS A 8 49.56 34.46 -32.63
CA LYS A 8 48.44 35.32 -32.24
C LYS A 8 47.99 34.91 -30.83
N GLY A 9 48.30 35.74 -29.83
CA GLY A 9 47.78 35.56 -28.48
C GLY A 9 46.26 35.74 -28.46
N PHE A 10 45.58 35.01 -27.57
CA PHE A 10 44.14 35.15 -27.36
C PHE A 10 43.81 36.56 -26.85
N THR A 11 42.74 37.15 -27.38
CA THR A 11 42.24 38.43 -26.85
C THR A 11 41.50 38.20 -25.54
N LEU A 12 41.54 39.19 -24.64
CA LEU A 12 40.84 39.12 -23.36
C LEU A 12 39.32 38.94 -23.55
N LEU A 13 38.78 39.47 -24.65
CA LEU A 13 37.39 39.30 -25.07
C LEU A 13 37.06 37.85 -25.44
N GLU A 14 37.98 37.15 -26.11
CA GLU A 14 37.77 35.76 -26.55
C GLU A 14 37.74 34.79 -25.36
N ILE A 15 38.61 35.01 -24.37
CA ILE A 15 38.59 34.27 -23.11
C ILE A 15 37.28 34.56 -22.35
N LEU A 16 36.84 35.82 -22.29
CA LEU A 16 35.57 36.19 -21.67
C LEU A 16 34.39 35.45 -22.31
N ILE A 17 34.30 35.47 -23.65
CA ILE A 17 33.23 34.79 -24.39
C ILE A 17 33.30 33.27 -24.16
N ALA A 18 34.49 32.67 -24.18
CA ALA A 18 34.66 31.24 -23.94
C ALA A 18 34.16 30.83 -22.54
N VAL A 19 34.46 31.62 -21.50
CA VAL A 19 34.00 31.36 -20.13
C VAL A 19 32.48 31.52 -20.02
N VAL A 20 31.90 32.55 -20.67
CA VAL A 20 30.45 32.74 -20.69
C VAL A 20 29.74 31.57 -21.38
N LEU A 21 30.23 31.14 -22.56
CA LEU A 21 29.68 30.00 -23.28
C LEU A 21 29.80 28.69 -22.47
N LEU A 22 30.95 28.48 -21.80
CA LEU A 22 31.14 27.34 -20.91
C LEU A 22 30.15 27.38 -19.74
N GLY A 23 29.90 28.55 -19.16
CA GLY A 23 28.92 28.75 -18.10
C GLY A 23 27.50 28.39 -18.54
N ILE A 24 27.08 28.90 -19.71
CA ILE A 24 25.77 28.60 -20.30
C ILE A 24 25.63 27.10 -20.59
N LEU A 25 26.65 26.49 -21.20
CA LEU A 25 26.63 25.06 -21.54
C LEU A 25 26.56 24.20 -20.28
N THR A 26 27.35 24.53 -19.26
CA THR A 26 27.33 23.85 -17.97
C THR A 26 25.96 23.98 -17.30
N ALA A 27 25.38 25.18 -17.27
CA ALA A 27 24.04 25.43 -16.71
C ALA A 27 22.95 24.63 -17.44
N ALA A 28 23.00 24.56 -18.77
CA ALA A 28 22.05 23.79 -19.56
C ALA A 28 22.15 22.29 -19.27
N ILE A 29 23.37 21.74 -19.16
CA ILE A 29 23.61 20.33 -18.84
C ILE A 29 23.12 20.02 -17.42
N TYR A 30 23.49 20.82 -16.43
CA TYR A 30 23.06 20.63 -15.04
C TYR A 30 21.54 20.76 -14.90
N GLY A 31 20.93 21.75 -15.57
CA GLY A 31 19.48 21.93 -15.58
C GLY A 31 18.74 20.72 -16.15
N SER A 32 19.22 20.18 -17.26
CA SER A 32 18.68 18.95 -17.87
C SER A 32 18.84 17.75 -16.93
N TYR A 33 20.04 17.57 -16.37
CA TYR A 33 20.36 16.46 -15.46
C TYR A 33 19.46 16.46 -14.22
N PHE A 34 19.33 17.59 -13.53
CA PHE A 34 18.46 17.69 -12.35
C PHE A 34 16.98 17.53 -12.69
N THR A 35 16.55 17.94 -13.89
CA THR A 35 15.17 17.72 -14.35
C THR A 35 14.89 16.23 -14.53
N VAL A 36 15.80 15.51 -15.20
CA VAL A 36 15.67 14.05 -15.39
C VAL A 36 15.73 13.30 -14.07
N LEU A 37 16.62 13.68 -13.16
CA LEU A 37 16.71 13.09 -11.82
C LEU A 37 15.39 13.24 -11.05
N ARG A 38 14.85 14.46 -10.96
CA ARG A 38 13.57 14.71 -10.27
C ARG A 38 12.40 13.97 -10.92
N ALA A 39 12.40 13.85 -12.25
CA ALA A 39 11.37 13.08 -12.95
C ALA A 39 11.46 11.59 -12.62
N ARG A 40 12.68 11.02 -12.57
CA ARG A 40 12.90 9.62 -12.17
C ARG A 40 12.51 9.36 -10.73
N GLU A 41 12.85 10.26 -9.81
CA GLU A 41 12.59 10.10 -8.38
C GLU A 41 11.08 10.13 -8.09
N ARG A 42 10.34 11.09 -8.66
CA ARG A 42 8.87 11.10 -8.58
C ARG A 42 8.22 9.86 -9.18
N ALA A 43 8.72 9.41 -10.34
CA ALA A 43 8.21 8.19 -10.97
C ALA A 43 8.46 6.96 -10.09
N ALA A 44 9.63 6.86 -9.46
CA ALA A 44 9.97 5.77 -8.56
C ALA A 44 9.09 5.74 -7.30
N GLU A 45 8.89 6.89 -6.64
CA GLU A 45 8.03 6.99 -5.45
C GLU A 45 6.57 6.60 -5.75
N GLY A 46 5.99 7.11 -6.84
CA GLY A 46 4.62 6.76 -7.23
C GLY A 46 4.45 5.29 -7.62
N MET A 47 5.48 4.68 -8.23
CA MET A 47 5.44 3.24 -8.56
C MET A 47 5.46 2.36 -7.31
N GLU A 48 6.22 2.73 -6.28
CA GLU A 48 6.31 1.92 -5.06
C GLU A 48 5.01 1.95 -4.25
N ALA A 49 4.42 3.13 -4.07
CA ALA A 49 3.12 3.27 -3.39
C ALA A 49 2.01 2.46 -4.09
N ARG A 50 1.97 2.49 -5.43
CA ARG A 50 1.00 1.68 -6.19
C ARG A 50 1.27 0.19 -6.11
N ARG A 51 2.54 -0.22 -6.04
CA ARG A 51 2.93 -1.62 -5.86
C ARG A 51 2.48 -2.13 -4.49
N GLU A 52 2.70 -1.35 -3.44
CA GLU A 52 2.28 -1.66 -2.07
C GLU A 52 0.75 -1.72 -1.94
N LEU A 53 0.02 -0.81 -2.60
CA LEU A 53 -1.44 -0.85 -2.66
C LEU A 53 -1.93 -2.11 -3.38
N GLY A 54 -1.35 -2.42 -4.54
CA GLY A 54 -1.72 -3.59 -5.32
C GLY A 54 -1.47 -4.90 -4.57
N SER A 55 -0.32 -5.01 -3.89
CA SER A 55 0.01 -6.19 -3.09
C SER A 55 -0.92 -6.34 -1.87
N THR A 56 -1.26 -5.24 -1.21
CA THR A 56 -2.18 -5.23 -0.06
C THR A 56 -3.60 -5.63 -0.45
N LEU A 57 -4.12 -5.10 -1.58
CA LEU A 57 -5.43 -5.48 -2.10
C LEU A 57 -5.48 -6.96 -2.52
N ASP A 58 -4.44 -7.47 -3.19
CA ASP A 58 -4.38 -8.89 -3.57
C ASP A 58 -4.26 -9.80 -2.34
N LEU A 59 -3.53 -9.37 -1.30
CA LEU A 59 -3.45 -10.09 -0.03
C LEU A 59 -4.82 -10.22 0.63
N ILE A 60 -5.52 -9.10 0.87
CA ILE A 60 -6.87 -9.10 1.49
C ILE A 60 -7.82 -9.97 0.66
N ARG A 61 -7.74 -9.87 -0.67
CA ARG A 61 -8.57 -10.69 -1.57
C ARG A 61 -8.31 -12.18 -1.41
N ARG A 62 -7.04 -12.59 -1.28
CA ARG A 62 -6.65 -14.00 -1.06
C ARG A 62 -7.07 -14.51 0.31
N GLU A 63 -6.87 -13.71 1.34
CA GLU A 63 -7.28 -14.06 2.70
C GLU A 63 -8.80 -14.19 2.80
N PHE A 64 -9.55 -13.28 2.18
CA PHE A 64 -11.01 -13.42 2.14
C PHE A 64 -11.47 -14.63 1.34
N ALA A 65 -10.81 -14.92 0.21
CA ALA A 65 -11.09 -16.12 -0.56
C ALA A 65 -10.79 -17.42 0.23
N ALA A 66 -9.89 -17.38 1.20
CA ALA A 66 -9.53 -18.47 2.11
C ALA A 66 -10.17 -18.32 3.51
N ALA A 67 -11.19 -17.45 3.65
CA ALA A 67 -11.82 -17.18 4.91
C ALA A 67 -12.52 -18.44 5.46
N ALA A 68 -12.21 -18.79 6.70
CA ALA A 68 -12.79 -19.91 7.41
C ALA A 68 -13.85 -19.39 8.39
N TYR A 69 -15.06 -19.93 8.28
CA TYR A 69 -16.18 -19.62 9.17
C TYR A 69 -16.88 -20.91 9.58
N SER A 70 -17.24 -21.02 10.86
CA SER A 70 -18.08 -22.10 11.38
C SER A 70 -19.06 -21.54 12.41
N ARG A 71 -20.33 -21.95 12.34
CA ARG A 71 -21.35 -21.62 13.34
C ARG A 71 -21.01 -22.16 14.74
N ASN A 72 -20.26 -23.26 14.79
CA ASN A 72 -19.97 -23.97 16.05
C ASN A 72 -18.64 -23.55 16.69
N ASP A 73 -17.74 -22.91 15.95
CA ASP A 73 -16.45 -22.45 16.47
C ASP A 73 -16.36 -20.92 16.42
N LYS A 74 -16.48 -20.28 17.59
CA LYS A 74 -16.39 -18.82 17.74
C LYS A 74 -15.05 -18.22 17.33
N ARG A 75 -13.99 -19.04 17.18
CA ARG A 75 -12.67 -18.60 16.71
C ARG A 75 -12.63 -18.41 15.19
N LEU A 76 -13.56 -19.03 14.46
CA LEU A 76 -13.69 -18.91 13.02
C LEU A 76 -14.75 -17.85 12.70
N ARG A 77 -14.32 -16.60 12.49
CA ARG A 77 -15.25 -15.47 12.33
C ARG A 77 -14.78 -14.48 11.28
N PHE A 78 -15.73 -13.69 10.80
CA PHE A 78 -15.50 -12.56 9.90
C PHE A 78 -16.31 -11.36 10.40
N VAL A 79 -15.62 -10.24 10.59
CA VAL A 79 -16.18 -9.01 11.15
C VAL A 79 -15.67 -7.80 10.36
N VAL A 80 -16.60 -6.94 9.97
CA VAL A 80 -16.32 -5.60 9.44
C VAL A 80 -17.03 -4.59 10.31
N GLU A 81 -16.28 -3.67 10.90
CA GLU A 81 -16.84 -2.54 11.65
C GLU A 81 -16.79 -1.28 10.79
N ASP A 82 -17.93 -0.61 10.65
CA ASP A 82 -17.98 0.73 10.08
C ASP A 82 -17.36 1.72 11.09
N ARG A 83 -16.31 2.39 10.65
CA ARG A 83 -15.52 3.31 11.46
C ARG A 83 -15.21 4.52 10.60
N ASP A 84 -15.23 5.66 11.23
CA ASP A 84 -14.91 6.94 10.61
C ASP A 84 -13.83 7.64 11.43
N HIS A 85 -12.96 8.36 10.73
CA HIS A 85 -12.00 9.25 11.34
C HIS A 85 -11.96 10.60 10.60
N PHE A 86 -12.59 11.62 11.21
CA PHE A 86 -12.77 12.97 10.68
C PHE A 86 -13.52 13.03 9.33
N GLY A 87 -14.62 12.28 9.20
CA GLY A 87 -15.44 12.22 8.00
C GLY A 87 -14.86 11.35 6.88
N LYS A 88 -13.78 10.60 7.15
CA LYS A 88 -13.17 9.67 6.22
C LYS A 88 -13.32 8.23 6.74
N PRO A 89 -13.74 7.27 5.89
CA PRO A 89 -13.81 5.88 6.27
C PRO A 89 -12.48 5.30 6.78
N ALA A 90 -12.57 4.53 7.85
CA ALA A 90 -11.44 3.89 8.53
C ALA A 90 -11.84 2.49 9.05
N SER A 91 -12.53 1.71 8.22
CA SER A 91 -13.12 0.41 8.57
C SER A 91 -12.13 -0.51 9.31
N ASN A 92 -12.62 -1.25 10.30
CA ASN A 92 -11.87 -2.36 10.85
C ASN A 92 -12.29 -3.64 10.14
N LEU A 93 -11.32 -4.44 9.68
CA LEU A 93 -11.57 -5.75 9.09
C LEU A 93 -10.88 -6.81 9.94
N GLU A 94 -11.63 -7.82 10.36
CA GLU A 94 -11.12 -9.02 11.02
C GLU A 94 -11.67 -10.25 10.30
N LEU A 95 -10.78 -11.19 9.97
CA LEU A 95 -11.20 -12.47 9.44
C LEU A 95 -10.28 -13.60 9.90
N THR A 96 -10.84 -14.78 10.02
CA THR A 96 -10.07 -16.01 10.18
C THR A 96 -9.81 -16.61 8.80
N THR A 97 -8.54 -16.87 8.46
CA THR A 97 -8.12 -17.37 7.15
C THR A 97 -7.14 -18.52 7.29
N LEU A 98 -7.12 -19.39 6.28
CA LEU A 98 -6.11 -20.43 6.13
C LEU A 98 -4.81 -19.80 5.64
N THR A 99 -3.67 -20.20 6.21
CA THR A 99 -2.34 -19.78 5.77
C THR A 99 -1.50 -21.00 5.36
N PRO A 100 -0.65 -20.91 4.32
CA PRO A 100 0.30 -21.96 4.01
C PRO A 100 1.23 -22.23 5.20
N PRO A 101 1.62 -23.49 5.46
CA PRO A 101 2.51 -23.82 6.58
C PRO A 101 3.85 -23.06 6.44
N ALA A 102 4.28 -22.37 7.49
CA ALA A 102 5.57 -21.69 7.45
C ALA A 102 6.73 -22.70 7.43
N SER A 103 7.82 -22.33 6.76
CA SER A 103 9.03 -23.14 6.65
C SER A 103 9.87 -23.21 7.94
N GLN A 104 9.49 -22.47 8.99
CA GLN A 104 10.37 -22.13 10.12
C GLN A 104 9.80 -22.62 11.46
N GLY A 105 9.75 -23.93 11.71
CA GLY A 105 9.77 -24.58 13.03
C GLY A 105 8.81 -24.09 14.15
N ARG A 106 7.89 -23.17 13.88
CA ARG A 106 6.93 -22.59 14.80
C ARG A 106 5.74 -23.54 14.93
N LYS A 107 5.14 -23.62 16.11
CA LYS A 107 3.86 -24.30 16.28
C LYS A 107 2.81 -23.46 15.57
N GLU A 108 2.28 -23.99 14.47
CA GLU A 108 1.26 -23.34 13.65
C GLU A 108 0.13 -24.32 13.41
N SER A 109 -1.10 -23.82 13.49
CA SER A 109 -2.30 -24.57 13.18
C SER A 109 -2.68 -24.53 11.70
N GLY A 110 -2.03 -23.65 10.93
CA GLY A 110 -2.43 -23.32 9.55
C GLY A 110 -3.67 -22.42 9.47
N ILE A 111 -4.21 -21.97 10.61
CA ILE A 111 -5.36 -21.06 10.68
C ILE A 111 -4.99 -19.83 11.52
N ILE A 112 -5.14 -18.66 10.93
CA ILE A 112 -4.80 -17.39 11.59
C ILE A 112 -6.00 -16.45 11.58
N ALA A 113 -6.14 -15.66 12.65
CA ALA A 113 -6.96 -14.48 12.67
C ALA A 113 -6.11 -13.29 12.22
N VAL A 114 -6.54 -12.62 11.15
CA VAL A 114 -5.90 -11.40 10.64
C VAL A 114 -6.80 -10.22 10.94
N ARG A 115 -6.19 -9.10 11.32
CA ARG A 115 -6.90 -7.86 11.60
C ARG A 115 -6.21 -6.68 10.93
N TYR A 116 -6.99 -5.91 10.18
CA TYR A 116 -6.61 -4.66 9.55
C TYR A 116 -7.25 -3.49 10.27
N ARG A 117 -6.45 -2.50 10.65
CA ARG A 117 -6.93 -1.24 11.22
C ARG A 117 -6.09 -0.07 10.78
N MET A 118 -6.75 1.07 10.58
CA MET A 118 -6.10 2.36 10.41
C MET A 118 -5.63 2.89 11.77
N VAL A 119 -4.39 3.37 11.82
CA VAL A 119 -3.83 4.07 12.98
C VAL A 119 -3.13 5.34 12.52
N ASP A 120 -3.19 6.37 13.36
CA ASP A 120 -2.37 7.58 13.19
C ASP A 120 -1.04 7.38 13.90
N GLN A 121 0.06 7.47 13.17
CA GLN A 121 1.43 7.39 13.68
C GLN A 121 2.28 8.47 13.00
N ASP A 122 2.97 9.29 13.78
CA ASP A 122 3.87 10.35 13.28
C ASP A 122 3.21 11.29 12.24
N GLN A 123 1.96 11.70 12.50
CA GLN A 123 1.12 12.51 11.59
C GLN A 123 0.79 11.85 10.24
N LYS A 124 1.15 10.58 10.05
CA LYS A 124 0.77 9.75 8.92
C LYS A 124 -0.32 8.78 9.32
N ARG A 125 -1.20 8.49 8.38
CA ARG A 125 -2.18 7.41 8.49
C ARG A 125 -1.61 6.15 7.88
N ILE A 126 -1.65 5.08 8.67
CA ILE A 126 -1.05 3.79 8.34
C ILE A 126 -2.10 2.70 8.51
N LEU A 127 -2.22 1.82 7.52
CA LEU A 127 -2.95 0.58 7.68
C LEU A 127 -2.02 -0.45 8.33
N THR A 128 -2.41 -0.91 9.51
CA THR A 128 -1.69 -1.95 10.24
C THR A 128 -2.37 -3.28 10.04
N ARG A 129 -1.55 -4.32 9.90
CA ARG A 129 -1.99 -5.71 9.84
C ARG A 129 -1.43 -6.47 11.04
N ARG A 130 -2.29 -7.21 11.73
CA ARG A 130 -1.91 -8.10 12.84
C ARG A 130 -2.37 -9.50 12.53
N GLU A 131 -1.46 -10.47 12.65
CA GLU A 131 -1.75 -11.90 12.57
C GLU A 131 -1.69 -12.53 13.95
N GLN A 132 -2.56 -13.50 14.19
CA GLN A 132 -2.56 -14.31 15.40
C GLN A 132 -3.02 -15.72 15.07
N ASP A 133 -2.23 -16.74 15.41
CA ASP A 133 -2.69 -18.13 15.35
C ASP A 133 -3.84 -18.34 16.35
N ILE A 134 -4.90 -19.02 15.93
CA ILE A 134 -6.13 -19.17 16.74
C ILE A 134 -6.03 -20.25 17.82
N PHE A 135 -5.00 -21.11 17.79
CA PHE A 135 -4.73 -22.17 18.77
C PHE A 135 -3.47 -21.89 19.60
N PHE A 136 -2.49 -21.19 19.04
CA PHE A 136 -1.25 -20.84 19.72
C PHE A 136 -1.21 -19.35 20.02
N GLU A 137 -1.38 -18.99 21.29
CA GLU A 137 -1.23 -17.61 21.74
C GLU A 137 0.25 -17.19 21.64
N SER A 138 0.50 -16.07 20.98
CA SER A 138 1.85 -15.54 20.81
C SER A 138 1.91 -14.15 21.44
N ALA A 139 2.68 -14.02 22.52
CA ALA A 139 2.93 -12.73 23.18
C ALA A 139 3.59 -11.70 22.24
N GLU A 140 4.12 -12.15 21.09
CA GLU A 140 4.81 -11.35 20.09
C GLU A 140 3.92 -10.89 18.93
N ALA A 141 2.64 -11.24 18.89
CA ALA A 141 1.73 -10.83 17.82
C ALA A 141 1.42 -9.32 17.87
N LYS A 142 2.41 -8.50 17.49
CA LYS A 142 2.26 -7.06 17.30
C LYS A 142 1.81 -6.81 15.86
N GLY A 143 0.88 -5.87 15.69
CA GLY A 143 0.54 -5.39 14.36
C GLY A 143 1.74 -4.68 13.75
N TYR A 144 1.94 -4.87 12.46
CA TYR A 144 2.99 -4.20 11.70
C TYR A 144 2.38 -3.30 10.61
N PRO A 145 3.08 -2.23 10.20
CA PRO A 145 2.66 -1.40 9.07
C PRO A 145 2.53 -2.23 7.80
N GLN A 146 1.33 -2.32 7.24
CA GLN A 146 1.07 -3.02 5.98
C GLN A 146 1.13 -2.06 4.79
N MET A 147 0.66 -0.83 4.99
CA MET A 147 0.69 0.20 3.96
C MET A 147 0.65 1.59 4.61
N GLU A 148 1.50 2.49 4.10
CA GLU A 148 1.59 3.87 4.57
C GLU A 148 0.84 4.84 3.65
N ARG A 149 0.69 6.10 4.10
CA ARG A 149 0.15 7.22 3.30
C ARG A 149 -1.28 6.97 2.78
N ILE A 150 -2.10 6.29 3.58
CA ILE A 150 -3.50 6.03 3.26
C ILE A 150 -4.37 7.10 3.88
N SER A 151 -5.29 7.68 3.12
CA SER A 151 -6.22 8.67 3.66
C SER A 151 -7.55 8.05 4.11
N SER A 152 -7.98 6.97 3.47
CA SER A 152 -9.23 6.25 3.77
C SER A 152 -9.09 4.75 3.49
N PHE A 153 -9.71 3.94 4.33
CA PHE A 153 -9.86 2.50 4.15
C PHE A 153 -11.32 2.12 4.41
N LEU A 154 -12.02 1.68 3.37
CA LEU A 154 -13.42 1.30 3.41
C LEU A 154 -13.57 -0.16 3.00
N VAL A 155 -14.29 -0.92 3.81
CA VAL A 155 -14.68 -2.29 3.49
C VAL A 155 -16.20 -2.38 3.46
N GLU A 156 -16.73 -2.90 2.37
CA GLU A 156 -18.15 -3.12 2.18
C GLU A 156 -18.43 -4.57 1.82
N CYS A 157 -19.51 -5.09 2.37
CA CYS A 157 -19.93 -6.48 2.24
C CYS A 157 -21.21 -6.53 1.41
N TYR A 158 -21.25 -7.41 0.41
CA TYR A 158 -22.47 -7.71 -0.33
C TYR A 158 -23.27 -8.82 0.37
N ASP A 159 -24.51 -8.51 0.74
CA ASP A 159 -25.37 -9.43 1.51
C ASP A 159 -26.18 -10.42 0.64
N GLY A 160 -26.10 -10.26 -0.68
CA GLY A 160 -26.92 -10.93 -1.70
C GLY A 160 -27.89 -9.96 -2.41
N SER A 161 -28.12 -8.78 -1.84
CA SER A 161 -29.05 -7.77 -2.34
C SER A 161 -28.46 -6.35 -2.37
N LYS A 162 -27.70 -5.96 -1.36
CA LYS A 162 -27.14 -4.62 -1.19
C LYS A 162 -25.74 -4.66 -0.58
N TRP A 163 -25.03 -3.55 -0.73
CA TRP A 163 -23.77 -3.31 -0.06
C TRP A 163 -24.02 -2.74 1.34
N VAL A 164 -23.35 -3.31 2.34
CA VAL A 164 -23.39 -2.86 3.73
C VAL A 164 -21.98 -2.62 4.25
N ARG A 165 -21.80 -1.63 5.13
CA ARG A 165 -20.49 -1.25 5.70
C ARG A 165 -20.13 -1.98 6.99
N SER A 166 -21.06 -2.77 7.51
CA SER A 166 -20.89 -3.54 8.74
C SER A 166 -21.29 -4.98 8.50
N TRP A 167 -20.49 -5.92 9.00
CA TRP A 167 -20.81 -7.34 8.95
C TRP A 167 -20.28 -8.02 10.21
N ASP A 168 -21.07 -8.94 10.75
CA ASP A 168 -20.61 -9.82 11.80
C ASP A 168 -21.19 -11.21 11.55
N THR A 169 -20.32 -12.20 11.35
CA THR A 169 -20.75 -13.61 11.21
C THR A 169 -21.43 -14.17 12.46
N ALA A 170 -21.18 -13.61 13.64
CA ALA A 170 -21.89 -13.99 14.87
C ALA A 170 -23.39 -13.60 14.80
N LEU A 171 -23.73 -12.57 14.02
CA LEU A 171 -25.10 -12.10 13.82
C LEU A 171 -25.72 -12.69 12.55
N ASN A 172 -24.99 -12.66 11.43
CA ASN A 172 -25.50 -13.04 10.11
C ASN A 172 -25.42 -14.55 9.84
N SER A 173 -24.62 -15.27 10.62
CA SER A 173 -24.40 -16.71 10.50
C SER A 173 -23.94 -17.21 9.12
N LYS A 174 -23.35 -16.32 8.32
CA LYS A 174 -22.77 -16.60 6.99
C LYS A 174 -21.68 -15.56 6.66
N LEU A 175 -20.75 -15.92 5.78
CA LEU A 175 -19.83 -14.98 5.14
C LEU A 175 -20.60 -14.10 4.14
N PRO A 176 -20.14 -12.86 3.88
CA PRO A 176 -20.68 -12.07 2.78
C PRO A 176 -20.30 -12.70 1.43
N GLU A 177 -21.09 -12.45 0.39
CA GLU A 177 -20.85 -13.05 -0.92
C GLU A 177 -19.65 -12.41 -1.63
N ILE A 178 -19.52 -11.09 -1.50
CA ILE A 178 -18.45 -10.31 -2.10
C ILE A 178 -18.02 -9.24 -1.09
N LEU A 179 -16.71 -9.02 -0.97
CA LEU A 179 -16.15 -7.82 -0.37
C LEU A 179 -15.74 -6.83 -1.43
N ARG A 180 -16.03 -5.55 -1.17
CA ARG A 180 -15.44 -4.42 -1.86
C ARG A 180 -14.52 -3.71 -0.90
N ILE A 181 -13.24 -3.65 -1.26
CA ILE A 181 -12.22 -2.91 -0.51
C ILE A 181 -11.89 -1.67 -1.31
N THR A 182 -12.06 -0.50 -0.69
CA THR A 182 -11.76 0.80 -1.29
C THR A 182 -10.71 1.51 -0.45
N VAL A 183 -9.60 1.87 -1.08
CA VAL A 183 -8.46 2.53 -0.45
C VAL A 183 -8.24 3.86 -1.16
N GLN A 184 -8.12 4.94 -0.40
CA GLN A 184 -7.71 6.23 -0.94
C GLN A 184 -6.30 6.57 -0.48
N VAL A 185 -5.47 7.01 -1.42
CA VAL A 185 -4.07 7.39 -1.18
C VAL A 185 -3.81 8.81 -1.64
N ASP A 186 -2.81 9.45 -1.06
CA ASP A 186 -2.34 10.77 -1.47
C ASP A 186 -1.13 10.65 -2.42
N GLU A 187 -1.37 10.88 -3.71
CA GLU A 187 -0.36 10.96 -4.77
C GLU A 187 -0.21 12.43 -5.21
N ASP A 188 0.95 13.05 -4.93
CA ASP A 188 1.27 14.43 -5.31
C ASP A 188 0.19 15.48 -4.94
N GLY A 189 -0.43 15.34 -3.77
CA GLY A 189 -1.50 16.25 -3.30
C GLY A 189 -2.86 15.97 -3.93
N ARG A 190 -3.00 14.87 -4.68
CA ARG A 190 -4.27 14.38 -5.22
C ARG A 190 -4.67 13.11 -4.51
N GLN A 191 -5.94 13.05 -4.13
CA GLN A 191 -6.54 11.83 -3.59
C GLN A 191 -6.91 10.91 -4.75
N VAL A 192 -6.29 9.73 -4.78
CA VAL A 192 -6.58 8.69 -5.78
C VAL A 192 -7.26 7.53 -5.08
N GLU A 193 -8.36 7.06 -5.65
CA GLU A 193 -9.14 5.95 -5.12
C GLU A 193 -8.88 4.67 -5.93
N PHE A 194 -8.67 3.58 -5.20
CA PHE A 194 -8.53 2.24 -5.75
C PHE A 194 -9.54 1.31 -5.09
N SER A 195 -10.21 0.49 -5.90
CA SER A 195 -11.20 -0.47 -5.42
C SER A 195 -10.86 -1.88 -5.93
N ALA A 196 -11.02 -2.87 -5.07
CA ALA A 196 -10.94 -4.29 -5.42
C ALA A 196 -12.19 -5.05 -4.97
N LEU A 197 -12.61 -6.02 -5.78
CA LEU A 197 -13.69 -6.94 -5.44
C LEU A 197 -13.10 -8.32 -5.10
N ALA A 198 -13.53 -8.89 -3.98
CA ALA A 198 -13.12 -10.19 -3.50
C ALA A 198 -14.36 -11.07 -3.29
N PRO A 199 -14.68 -12.01 -4.21
CA PRO A 199 -15.76 -12.95 -3.99
C PRO A 199 -15.36 -14.00 -2.94
N SER A 200 -16.32 -14.45 -2.14
CA SER A 200 -16.13 -15.60 -1.26
C SER A 200 -16.00 -16.86 -2.11
N ARG A 201 -15.00 -17.71 -1.81
CA ARG A 201 -14.88 -19.03 -2.44
C ARG A 201 -15.46 -20.16 -1.59
N VAL A 202 -15.75 -19.90 -0.32
CA VAL A 202 -16.35 -20.87 0.58
C VAL A 202 -17.87 -20.74 0.49
N SER A 203 -18.42 -21.35 -0.55
CA SER A 203 -19.86 -21.58 -0.66
C SER A 203 -20.18 -22.86 0.10
N GLY A 204 -20.57 -22.72 1.37
CA GLY A 204 -21.25 -23.75 2.17
C GLY A 204 -20.62 -25.15 2.21
N LEU A 205 -20.00 -25.49 3.34
CA LEU A 205 -20.04 -26.85 3.87
C LEU A 205 -21.14 -26.95 4.92
#